data_AF-A0A9D7J399-F1
#
_entry.id   AF-A0A9D7J399-F1
#
_cell.length_a   1.000
_cell.length_b   1.000
_cell.length_c   1.000
_cell.angle_alpha   90.00
_cell.angle_beta   90.00
_cell.angle_gamma   90.00
#
_symmetry.space_group_name_H-M   'P 1'
#
loop_
_entity.id
_entity.type
_entity.pdbx_description
1 polymer ?
#
loop_
_entity_poly.entity_id
_entity_poly.type
_entity_poly.pdbx_seq_one_letter_code
_entity_poly.pdbx_strand_id
1 'polypeptide(L)'
;MSVEVVGLVSEAFESGFDDGAFALRGEGRLRLLSVGFGDEWLTQRPLEESVGSVVEHEAGVLAHVRVSGGRRLRLDIVLESVVDDVLTVPGPVLHVEGEREPISWHAGASAEILLPSADGPGVLTQRRGLSAPGEGPVLSHPLGEEVTLAPRQVVSAAWTYEAYPGGLLDAPGEQSWLPLVRYVPIGDYIQVVAPDGTVTVEGEERNLLDDDGEFEVPPPEGLGHVVVWNASGATRVEIGGYRRIEELREALAATSGSSDVWAYVATRHLLDGPLREELLDRVDWVLGTHAESPTAWSVSAAQLAVMLGLPAPRLDEAAAEVLAGGRPDDAILLALHGLAPEVLAGGWPVGDLITAGVDAVARLSYGRPHTDGRPERGRDVAVAKLLAAVLGEREEGLHVAAYARSAEARLLCQLTTRPDPVDIAWLSVNAG
;
A
#
# COMPACT_ATOMS: atom_id res chain seq x y z
N MET A 1 -8.06 34.05 -1.40
CA MET A 1 -9.20 33.76 -2.30
C MET A 1 -9.74 32.39 -1.90
N SER A 2 -10.99 32.05 -2.23
CA SER A 2 -11.52 30.70 -2.00
C SER A 2 -11.61 29.91 -3.31
N VAL A 3 -11.45 28.60 -3.21
CA VAL A 3 -11.65 27.65 -4.31
C VAL A 3 -12.67 26.63 -3.83
N GLU A 4 -13.67 26.33 -4.66
CA GLU A 4 -14.71 25.36 -4.33
C GLU A 4 -14.73 24.20 -5.32
N VAL A 5 -14.91 23.00 -4.79
CA VAL A 5 -15.27 21.79 -5.52
C VAL A 5 -16.77 21.59 -5.35
N VAL A 6 -17.47 21.39 -6.46
CA VAL A 6 -18.93 21.17 -6.55
C VAL A 6 -19.24 19.86 -7.27
N GLY A 7 -18.34 18.87 -7.11
CA GLY A 7 -18.43 17.54 -7.70
C GLY A 7 -19.41 16.62 -6.99
N LEU A 8 -19.05 15.34 -6.84
CA LEU A 8 -19.84 14.35 -6.12
C LEU A 8 -20.01 14.73 -4.64
N VAL A 9 -18.92 15.22 -4.04
CA VAL A 9 -18.93 15.85 -2.72
C VAL A 9 -18.34 17.24 -2.85
N SER A 10 -18.95 18.20 -2.17
CA SER A 10 -18.50 19.58 -2.18
C SER A 10 -17.47 19.83 -1.07
N GLU A 11 -16.39 20.52 -1.41
CA GLU A 11 -15.37 20.97 -0.46
C GLU A 11 -14.91 22.39 -0.83
N ALA A 12 -14.63 23.19 0.18
CA ALA A 12 -14.15 24.56 0.03
C ALA A 12 -12.74 24.69 0.59
N PHE A 13 -11.92 25.49 -0.09
CA PHE A 13 -10.53 25.70 0.24
C PHE A 13 -10.22 27.19 0.34
N GLU A 14 -9.45 27.56 1.36
CA GLU A 14 -8.86 28.89 1.46
C GLU A 14 -7.46 28.87 0.84
N SER A 15 -7.21 29.80 -0.09
CA SER A 15 -5.90 29.98 -0.71
C SER A 15 -5.05 30.99 0.05
N GLY A 16 -3.80 30.65 0.31
CA GLY A 16 -2.83 31.55 0.93
C GLY A 16 -1.40 31.13 0.65
N PHE A 17 -0.51 31.57 1.53
CA PHE A 17 0.88 31.14 1.57
C PHE A 17 1.18 30.58 2.95
N ASP A 18 1.96 29.50 2.98
CA ASP A 18 2.39 28.81 4.19
C ASP A 18 3.90 28.58 4.08
N ASP A 19 4.67 29.15 5.02
CA ASP A 19 6.15 29.13 4.98
C ASP A 19 6.75 29.49 3.61
N GLY A 20 6.13 30.46 2.92
CA GLY A 20 6.57 30.93 1.60
C GLY A 20 6.09 30.08 0.42
N ALA A 21 5.46 28.93 0.67
CA ALA A 21 4.83 28.08 -0.34
C ALA A 21 3.37 28.49 -0.61
N PHE A 22 2.89 28.37 -1.84
CA PHE A 22 1.47 28.50 -2.16
C PHE A 22 0.71 27.34 -1.52
N ALA A 23 -0.39 27.63 -0.82
CA ALA A 23 -1.16 26.62 -0.11
C ALA A 23 -2.67 26.79 -0.32
N LEU A 24 -3.36 25.66 -0.43
CA LEU A 24 -4.80 25.54 -0.24
C LEU A 24 -5.06 24.77 1.05
N ARG A 25 -5.88 25.34 1.93
CA ARG A 25 -6.30 24.72 3.19
C ARG A 25 -7.78 24.40 3.17
N GLY A 26 -8.14 23.19 3.57
CA GLY A 26 -9.50 22.71 3.68
C GLY A 26 -9.75 22.05 5.04
N GLU A 27 -11.02 21.82 5.37
CA GLU A 27 -11.43 21.11 6.60
C GLU A 27 -11.83 19.65 6.33
N GLY A 28 -11.93 19.27 5.05
CA GLY A 28 -12.40 17.96 4.60
C GLY A 28 -11.30 16.91 4.43
N ARG A 29 -11.43 16.09 3.39
CA ARG A 29 -10.54 14.96 3.10
C ARG A 29 -9.15 15.43 2.70
N LEU A 30 -9.10 16.53 1.95
CA LEU A 30 -7.89 17.29 1.64
C LEU A 30 -7.79 18.46 2.61
N ARG A 31 -6.82 18.38 3.53
CA ARG A 31 -6.56 19.41 4.54
C ARG A 31 -5.53 20.43 4.08
N LEU A 32 -4.50 19.96 3.39
CA LEU A 32 -3.46 20.80 2.81
C LEU A 32 -3.11 20.31 1.41
N LEU A 33 -3.04 21.25 0.47
CA LEU A 33 -2.38 21.08 -0.82
C LEU A 33 -1.45 22.28 -1.01
N SER A 34 -0.14 22.09 -0.91
CA SER A 34 0.83 23.17 -1.13
C SER A 34 1.85 22.84 -2.21
N VAL A 35 2.33 23.88 -2.89
CA VAL A 35 3.38 23.81 -3.91
C VAL A 35 4.52 24.73 -3.50
N GLY A 36 5.56 24.12 -2.97
CA GLY A 36 6.80 24.78 -2.53
C GLY A 36 7.89 24.70 -3.59
N PHE A 37 8.90 25.54 -3.40
CA PHE A 37 10.11 25.61 -4.21
C PHE A 37 11.30 25.77 -3.24
N GLY A 38 12.45 25.15 -3.56
CA GLY A 38 13.63 25.18 -2.70
C GLY A 38 14.31 26.55 -2.63
N ASP A 39 15.34 26.66 -1.79
CA ASP A 39 16.03 27.92 -1.46
C ASP A 39 16.64 28.67 -2.66
N GLU A 40 16.87 28.00 -3.78
CA GLU A 40 17.40 28.59 -5.03
C GLU A 40 16.33 29.38 -5.82
N TRP A 41 15.06 29.26 -5.43
CA TRP A 41 13.96 30.01 -5.98
C TRP A 41 13.70 31.29 -5.19
N LEU A 42 13.31 32.36 -5.89
CA LEU A 42 12.91 33.60 -5.26
C LEU A 42 11.60 33.43 -4.46
N THR A 43 11.20 34.45 -3.71
CA THR A 43 9.93 34.41 -2.97
C THR A 43 8.74 34.32 -3.92
N GLN A 44 7.84 33.37 -3.67
CA GLN A 44 6.62 33.23 -4.45
C GLN A 44 5.70 34.45 -4.27
N ARG A 45 5.03 34.85 -5.35
CA ARG A 45 4.09 35.99 -5.38
C ARG A 45 2.72 35.51 -5.84
N PRO A 46 1.61 36.07 -5.31
CA PRO A 46 0.27 35.72 -5.77
C PRO A 46 0.05 36.15 -7.23
N LEU A 47 -0.80 35.40 -7.95
CA LEU A 47 -1.33 35.83 -9.24
C LEU A 47 -2.47 36.84 -9.03
N GLU A 48 -2.54 37.89 -9.85
CA GLU A 48 -3.53 38.97 -9.68
C GLU A 48 -4.96 38.55 -10.08
N GLU A 49 -5.09 37.74 -11.14
CA GLU A 49 -6.39 37.41 -11.75
C GLU A 49 -6.84 35.95 -11.52
N SER A 50 -6.05 35.16 -10.79
CA SER A 50 -6.34 33.73 -10.57
C SER A 50 -5.79 33.24 -9.24
N VAL A 51 -6.34 32.14 -8.73
CA VAL A 51 -5.78 31.48 -7.55
C VAL A 51 -4.50 30.74 -7.93
N GLY A 52 -3.40 31.09 -7.27
CA GLY A 52 -2.10 30.50 -7.57
C GLY A 52 -0.94 31.45 -7.24
N SER A 53 0.24 31.09 -7.72
CA SER A 53 1.47 31.85 -7.52
C SER A 53 2.34 31.89 -8.77
N VAL A 54 3.26 32.84 -8.79
CA VAL A 54 4.37 32.94 -9.73
C VAL A 54 5.67 33.06 -8.95
N VAL A 55 6.71 32.38 -9.40
CA VAL A 55 8.04 32.43 -8.80
C VAL A 55 9.13 32.31 -9.86
N GLU A 56 10.25 32.97 -9.63
CA GLU A 56 11.39 33.01 -10.54
C GLU A 56 12.56 32.27 -9.89
N HIS A 57 13.31 31.52 -10.68
CA HIS A 57 14.60 30.95 -10.30
C HIS A 57 15.73 31.88 -10.74
N GLU A 58 16.79 32.01 -9.95
CA GLU A 58 17.92 32.90 -10.25
C GLU A 58 18.58 32.62 -11.61
N ALA A 59 18.52 31.36 -12.08
CA ALA A 59 19.02 30.92 -13.38
C ALA A 59 18.15 31.32 -14.59
N GLY A 60 17.04 32.04 -14.39
CA GLY A 60 16.15 32.47 -15.48
C GLY A 60 15.10 31.42 -15.86
N VAL A 61 14.43 30.85 -14.86
CA VAL A 61 13.24 30.01 -15.03
C VAL A 61 12.05 30.68 -14.35
N LEU A 62 10.92 30.70 -15.03
CA LEU A 62 9.65 31.19 -14.49
C LEU A 62 8.75 30.00 -14.17
N ALA A 63 8.25 29.94 -12.95
CA ALA A 63 7.27 28.95 -12.53
C ALA A 63 5.90 29.59 -12.28
N HIS A 64 4.86 28.94 -12.79
CA HIS A 64 3.48 29.30 -12.53
C HIS A 64 2.75 28.13 -11.87
N VAL A 65 2.14 28.41 -10.73
CA VAL A 65 1.19 27.51 -10.06
C VAL A 65 -0.18 28.11 -10.24
N ARG A 66 -1.14 27.35 -10.79
CA ARG A 66 -2.53 27.78 -10.94
C ARG A 66 -3.45 26.72 -10.37
N VAL A 67 -4.45 27.18 -9.61
CA VAL A 67 -5.52 26.32 -9.14
C VAL A 67 -6.87 26.86 -9.60
N SER A 68 -7.72 25.94 -10.04
CA SER A 68 -9.11 26.23 -10.39
C SER A 68 -10.04 25.23 -9.72
N GLY A 69 -11.20 25.73 -9.28
CA GLY A 69 -12.30 24.94 -8.76
C GLY A 69 -13.30 24.56 -9.85
N GLY A 70 -14.42 23.97 -9.45
CA GLY A 70 -15.46 23.49 -10.35
C GLY A 70 -15.89 22.09 -9.97
N ARG A 71 -16.19 21.21 -10.93
CA ARG A 71 -16.54 19.81 -10.63
C ARG A 71 -15.41 19.03 -9.95
N ARG A 72 -14.18 19.46 -10.21
CA ARG A 72 -12.93 18.91 -9.67
C ARG A 72 -12.02 20.09 -9.39
N LEU A 73 -11.16 19.98 -8.39
CA LEU A 73 -10.07 20.94 -8.23
C LEU A 73 -8.97 20.56 -9.20
N ARG A 74 -8.44 21.53 -9.93
CA ARG A 74 -7.37 21.33 -10.90
C ARG A 74 -6.18 22.19 -10.53
N LEU A 75 -5.04 21.54 -10.35
CA LEU A 75 -3.73 22.15 -10.11
C LEU A 75 -2.90 22.02 -11.39
N ASP A 76 -2.44 23.14 -11.93
CA ASP A 76 -1.46 23.19 -13.03
C ASP A 76 -0.16 23.84 -12.52
N ILE A 77 0.96 23.16 -12.75
CA ILE A 77 2.31 23.67 -12.47
C ILE A 77 3.06 23.75 -13.80
N VAL A 78 3.61 24.91 -14.12
CA VAL A 78 4.32 25.16 -15.38
C VAL A 78 5.68 25.76 -15.07
N LEU A 79 6.75 25.22 -15.66
CA LEU A 79 8.07 25.82 -15.68
C LEU A 79 8.42 26.23 -17.11
N GLU A 80 8.93 27.45 -17.27
CA GLU A 80 9.36 28.03 -18.54
C GLU A 80 10.79 28.55 -18.41
N SER A 81 11.68 28.10 -19.29
CA SER A 81 13.01 28.70 -19.45
C SER A 81 12.89 30.01 -20.22
N VAL A 82 13.39 31.11 -19.65
CA VAL A 82 13.45 32.41 -20.35
C VAL A 82 14.82 32.69 -20.96
N VAL A 83 15.76 31.75 -20.83
CA VAL A 83 17.13 31.85 -21.34
C VAL A 83 17.31 31.00 -22.60
N ASP A 84 18.39 31.28 -23.32
CA ASP A 84 18.75 30.63 -24.58
C ASP A 84 19.77 29.48 -24.40
N ASP A 85 19.84 28.89 -23.20
CA ASP A 85 20.75 27.79 -22.85
C ASP A 85 20.00 26.63 -22.14
N VAL A 86 20.63 25.45 -22.08
CA VAL A 86 20.15 24.31 -21.29
C VAL A 86 20.48 24.55 -19.83
N LEU A 87 19.51 24.34 -18.96
CA LEU A 87 19.68 24.47 -17.51
C LEU A 87 18.97 23.35 -16.76
N THR A 88 19.44 23.10 -15.55
CA THR A 88 18.81 22.17 -14.60
C THR A 88 18.49 22.96 -13.34
N VAL A 89 17.26 22.83 -12.83
CA VAL A 89 16.80 23.49 -11.60
C VAL A 89 16.12 22.49 -10.67
N PRO A 90 16.10 22.74 -9.34
CA PRO A 90 15.29 21.97 -8.42
C PRO A 90 13.81 22.03 -8.83
N GLY A 91 13.16 20.88 -8.86
CA GLY A 91 11.74 20.76 -9.18
C GLY A 91 10.84 21.29 -8.05
N PRO A 92 9.57 21.63 -8.38
CA PRO A 92 8.57 21.96 -7.38
C PRO A 92 8.34 20.78 -6.43
N VAL A 93 7.96 21.08 -5.19
CA VAL A 93 7.54 20.09 -4.18
C VAL A 93 6.05 20.25 -3.94
N LEU A 94 5.29 19.19 -4.19
CA LEU A 94 3.88 19.07 -3.85
C LEU A 94 3.78 18.45 -2.45
N HIS A 95 3.11 19.14 -1.52
CA HIS A 95 2.80 18.60 -0.19
C HIS A 95 1.29 18.42 -0.07
N VAL A 96 0.87 17.21 0.32
CA VAL A 96 -0.53 16.82 0.47
C VAL A 96 -0.78 16.24 1.85
N GLU A 97 -1.70 16.83 2.60
CA GLU A 97 -2.18 16.30 3.88
C GLU A 97 -3.68 16.03 3.85
N GLY A 98 -4.09 14.93 4.45
CA GLY A 98 -5.50 14.55 4.62
C GLY A 98 -5.87 14.29 6.07
N GLU A 99 -7.07 13.75 6.29
CA GLU A 99 -7.51 13.33 7.62
C GLU A 99 -6.64 12.22 8.21
N ARG A 100 -6.25 11.28 7.35
CA ARG A 100 -5.30 10.19 7.63
C ARG A 100 -4.08 10.30 6.72
N GLU A 101 -3.06 9.51 7.03
CA GLU A 101 -1.85 9.41 6.21
C GLU A 101 -2.21 9.08 4.75
N PRO A 102 -1.73 9.88 3.77
CA PRO A 102 -1.96 9.62 2.35
C PRO A 102 -1.35 8.29 1.88
N ILE A 103 -1.90 7.75 0.80
CA ILE A 103 -1.31 6.62 0.08
C ILE A 103 -0.93 7.10 -1.31
N SER A 104 0.37 7.13 -1.55
CA SER A 104 0.95 7.81 -2.70
C SER A 104 1.65 6.81 -3.60
N TRP A 105 1.31 6.86 -4.88
CA TRP A 105 1.90 6.07 -5.95
C TRP A 105 2.45 7.00 -7.02
N HIS A 106 3.77 7.04 -7.15
CA HIS A 106 4.50 7.88 -8.11
C HIS A 106 5.28 7.03 -9.10
N ALA A 107 4.74 6.86 -10.30
CA ALA A 107 5.25 5.92 -11.28
C ALA A 107 5.87 6.58 -12.52
N GLY A 108 6.21 7.87 -12.48
CA GLY A 108 6.70 8.61 -13.64
C GLY A 108 5.57 9.36 -14.34
N ALA A 109 5.14 8.92 -15.52
CA ALA A 109 4.07 9.60 -16.28
C ALA A 109 2.67 9.47 -15.66
N SER A 110 2.51 8.57 -14.68
CA SER A 110 1.28 8.42 -13.91
C SER A 110 1.58 8.48 -12.43
N ALA A 111 0.67 9.11 -11.69
CA ALA A 111 0.71 9.12 -10.25
C ALA A 111 -0.67 9.35 -9.66
N GLU A 112 -0.83 8.93 -8.41
CA GLU A 112 -2.04 9.11 -7.65
C GLU A 112 -1.77 9.19 -6.15
N ILE A 113 -2.56 10.00 -5.45
CA ILE A 113 -2.53 10.14 -4.00
C ILE A 113 -3.96 9.94 -3.49
N LEU A 114 -4.18 8.88 -2.73
CA LEU A 114 -5.43 8.61 -2.01
C LEU A 114 -5.36 9.25 -0.63
N LEU A 115 -6.45 9.92 -0.24
CA LEU A 115 -6.67 10.56 1.04
C LEU A 115 -7.82 9.87 1.76
N PRO A 116 -7.54 8.86 2.61
CA PRO A 116 -8.58 8.17 3.35
C PRO A 116 -9.25 9.09 4.36
N SER A 117 -10.58 9.00 4.47
CA SER A 117 -11.37 9.82 5.40
C SER A 117 -12.65 9.11 5.84
N ALA A 118 -13.12 9.44 7.05
CA ALA A 118 -14.36 8.92 7.62
C ALA A 118 -15.59 9.20 6.76
N ASP A 119 -15.57 10.32 6.03
CA ASP A 119 -16.70 10.77 5.20
C ASP A 119 -16.56 10.32 3.73
N GLY A 120 -15.61 9.42 3.44
CA GLY A 120 -15.30 8.91 2.10
C GLY A 120 -13.99 9.51 1.56
N PRO A 121 -13.34 8.86 0.59
CA PRO A 121 -11.97 9.21 0.21
C PRO A 121 -11.87 10.41 -0.73
N GLY A 122 -10.73 11.10 -0.65
CA GLY A 122 -10.28 12.07 -1.65
C GLY A 122 -9.19 11.45 -2.54
N VAL A 123 -9.13 11.82 -3.82
CA VAL A 123 -8.09 11.32 -4.74
C VAL A 123 -7.51 12.45 -5.57
N LEU A 124 -6.19 12.60 -5.52
CA LEU A 124 -5.43 13.37 -6.49
C LEU A 124 -4.88 12.46 -7.58
N THR A 125 -5.27 12.68 -8.82
CA THR A 125 -4.78 11.95 -9.99
C THR A 125 -3.95 12.86 -10.87
N GLN A 126 -2.75 12.44 -11.24
CA GLN A 126 -1.94 13.11 -12.24
C GLN A 126 -2.60 12.98 -13.63
N ARG A 127 -2.70 14.09 -14.35
CA ARG A 127 -3.23 14.15 -15.72
C ARG A 127 -2.16 14.40 -16.77
N ARG A 128 -1.02 14.97 -16.37
CA ARG A 128 0.14 15.26 -17.23
C ARG A 128 1.39 15.43 -16.36
N GLY A 129 2.54 15.13 -16.93
CA GLY A 129 3.85 15.48 -16.41
C GLY A 129 4.65 14.25 -16.03
N LEU A 130 5.63 14.43 -15.16
CA LEU A 130 6.36 13.35 -14.51
C LEU A 130 6.10 13.43 -13.01
N SER A 131 6.20 12.35 -12.28
CA SER A 131 6.04 12.36 -10.84
C SER A 131 7.00 11.38 -10.19
N ALA A 132 7.75 11.89 -9.23
CA ALA A 132 8.64 11.11 -8.37
C ALA A 132 8.19 11.24 -6.90
N PRO A 133 8.42 10.21 -6.08
CA PRO A 133 8.16 10.28 -4.64
C PRO A 133 9.09 11.28 -3.97
N GLY A 134 8.60 11.98 -2.94
CA GLY A 134 9.43 12.79 -2.04
C GLY A 134 9.81 12.04 -0.76
N GLU A 135 10.29 12.76 0.25
CA GLU A 135 10.55 12.19 1.58
C GLU A 135 9.23 11.86 2.30
N GLY A 136 8.85 10.58 2.27
CA GLY A 136 7.63 10.08 2.91
C GLY A 136 6.37 10.21 2.05
N PRO A 137 5.19 9.84 2.58
CA PRO A 137 3.98 9.69 1.78
C PRO A 137 3.29 11.02 1.41
N VAL A 138 3.61 12.11 2.10
CA VAL A 138 2.94 13.41 1.92
C VAL A 138 3.62 14.30 0.87
N LEU A 139 4.85 14.00 0.49
CA LEU A 139 5.65 14.81 -0.43
C LEU A 139 5.79 14.13 -1.80
N SER A 140 5.73 14.94 -2.85
CA SER A 140 5.90 14.48 -4.22
C SER A 140 6.60 15.54 -5.06
N HIS A 141 7.32 15.10 -6.09
CA HIS A 141 7.92 15.99 -7.08
C HIS A 141 7.15 15.89 -8.41
N PRO A 142 6.16 16.77 -8.66
CA PRO A 142 5.27 16.68 -9.82
C PRO A 142 5.93 17.02 -11.16
N LEU A 143 7.24 17.26 -11.20
CA LEU A 143 8.05 17.36 -12.42
C LEU A 143 9.39 16.59 -12.33
N GLY A 144 9.57 15.77 -11.28
CA GLY A 144 10.86 15.22 -10.89
C GLY A 144 11.61 16.12 -9.89
N GLU A 145 12.54 15.54 -9.14
CA GLU A 145 13.37 16.24 -8.14
C GLU A 145 14.23 17.33 -8.78
N GLU A 146 14.77 17.06 -9.96
CA GLU A 146 15.48 18.01 -10.80
C GLU A 146 14.80 18.08 -12.18
N VAL A 147 14.72 19.29 -12.73
CA VAL A 147 14.10 19.53 -14.03
C VAL A 147 15.13 20.14 -14.97
N THR A 148 15.43 19.40 -16.04
CA THR A 148 16.26 19.90 -17.14
C THR A 148 15.39 20.52 -18.22
N LEU A 149 15.66 21.80 -18.53
CA LEU A 149 14.98 22.59 -19.54
C LEU A 149 15.94 22.94 -20.67
N ALA A 150 15.54 22.63 -21.90
CA ALA A 150 16.16 23.16 -23.11
C ALA A 150 15.86 24.67 -23.27
N PRO A 151 16.60 25.38 -24.14
CA PRO A 151 16.34 26.80 -24.43
C PRO A 151 14.88 27.05 -24.76
N ARG A 152 14.26 28.02 -24.06
CA ARG A 152 12.84 28.39 -24.25
C ARG A 152 11.83 27.25 -24.05
N GLN A 153 12.22 26.16 -23.40
CA GLN A 153 11.33 25.02 -23.18
C GLN A 153 10.29 25.35 -22.10
N VAL A 154 9.08 24.81 -22.31
CA VAL A 154 8.02 24.76 -21.31
C VAL A 154 7.78 23.30 -20.93
N VAL A 155 7.83 23.00 -19.64
CA VAL A 155 7.38 21.71 -19.08
C VAL A 155 6.29 21.96 -18.07
N SER A 156 5.40 20.99 -17.87
CA SER A 156 4.25 21.24 -17.02
C SER A 156 3.60 19.98 -16.50
N ALA A 157 3.05 20.09 -15.29
CA ALA A 157 2.34 19.05 -14.59
C ALA A 157 0.90 19.48 -14.35
N ALA A 158 -0.02 18.53 -14.36
CA ALA A 158 -1.42 18.80 -14.06
C ALA A 158 -1.97 17.70 -13.17
N TRP A 159 -2.71 18.09 -12.14
CA TRP A 159 -3.33 17.20 -11.16
C TRP A 159 -4.79 17.57 -11.00
N THR A 160 -5.63 16.56 -10.77
CA THR A 160 -7.04 16.79 -10.41
C THR A 160 -7.35 16.13 -9.09
N TYR A 161 -7.98 16.88 -8.19
CA TYR A 161 -8.54 16.37 -6.96
C TYR A 161 -10.04 16.15 -7.09
N GLU A 162 -10.50 14.98 -6.63
CA GLU A 162 -11.90 14.57 -6.56
C GLU A 162 -12.22 14.02 -5.17
N ALA A 163 -13.36 14.42 -4.61
CA ALA A 163 -13.90 13.89 -3.37
C ALA A 163 -15.05 12.92 -3.66
N TYR A 164 -15.02 11.74 -3.06
CA TYR A 164 -16.02 10.69 -3.24
C TYR A 164 -16.87 10.51 -1.97
N PRO A 165 -18.17 10.16 -2.13
CA PRO A 165 -18.99 9.74 -1.00
C PRO A 165 -18.55 8.36 -0.51
N GLY A 166 -18.97 7.97 0.69
CA GLY A 166 -18.69 6.64 1.27
C GLY A 166 -18.08 6.76 2.66
N GLY A 167 -17.39 5.72 3.09
CA GLY A 167 -16.60 5.68 4.32
C GLY A 167 -15.13 5.32 4.07
N LEU A 168 -14.43 5.01 5.17
CA LEU A 168 -12.99 4.68 5.14
C LEU A 168 -12.64 3.49 4.26
N LEU A 169 -13.56 2.54 4.08
CA LEU A 169 -13.33 1.30 3.35
C LEU A 169 -13.75 1.38 1.87
N ASP A 170 -14.22 2.54 1.41
CA ASP A 170 -14.74 2.75 0.06
C ASP A 170 -13.71 3.44 -0.84
N ALA A 171 -12.45 2.97 -0.79
CA ALA A 171 -11.40 3.50 -1.66
C ALA A 171 -11.78 3.24 -3.14
N PRO A 172 -11.79 4.28 -4.00
CA PRO A 172 -12.19 4.14 -5.38
C PRO A 172 -11.21 3.23 -6.13
N GLY A 173 -11.72 2.62 -7.20
CA GLY A 173 -10.93 1.81 -8.11
C GLY A 173 -9.67 2.54 -8.58
N GLU A 174 -8.60 1.78 -8.75
CA GLU A 174 -7.37 2.26 -9.35
C GLU A 174 -7.59 2.73 -10.80
N GLN A 175 -6.59 3.38 -11.38
CA GLN A 175 -6.65 3.80 -12.78
C GLN A 175 -6.90 2.58 -13.68
N SER A 176 -7.92 2.66 -14.53
CA SER A 176 -8.46 1.51 -15.28
C SER A 176 -7.50 0.84 -16.26
N TRP A 177 -6.36 1.48 -16.55
CA TRP A 177 -5.33 0.93 -17.42
C TRP A 177 -4.31 0.06 -16.65
N LEU A 178 -4.28 0.15 -15.32
CA LEU A 178 -3.43 -0.70 -14.51
C LEU A 178 -3.86 -2.17 -14.61
N PRO A 179 -2.92 -3.13 -14.59
CA PRO A 179 -3.25 -4.55 -14.52
C PRO A 179 -4.11 -4.83 -13.29
N LEU A 180 -5.22 -5.53 -13.50
CA LEU A 180 -6.13 -5.95 -12.42
C LEU A 180 -5.44 -6.91 -11.44
N VAL A 181 -4.52 -7.74 -11.96
CA VAL A 181 -3.71 -8.68 -11.18
C VAL A 181 -2.24 -8.39 -11.49
N ARG A 182 -1.49 -7.94 -10.48
CA ARG A 182 -0.05 -7.59 -10.60
C ARG A 182 0.88 -8.62 -9.98
N TYR A 183 0.34 -9.52 -9.17
CA TYR A 183 1.10 -10.53 -8.45
C TYR A 183 0.45 -11.87 -8.72
N VAL A 184 1.22 -12.82 -9.24
CA VAL A 184 0.71 -14.14 -9.63
C VAL A 184 1.64 -15.24 -9.11
N PRO A 185 1.15 -16.49 -8.96
CA PRO A 185 2.02 -17.63 -8.68
C PRO A 185 3.14 -17.77 -9.71
N ILE A 186 4.32 -18.24 -9.30
CA ILE A 186 5.41 -18.53 -10.22
C ILE A 186 4.94 -19.53 -11.28
N GLY A 187 5.16 -19.18 -12.56
CA GLY A 187 4.72 -19.96 -13.72
C GLY A 187 3.49 -19.39 -14.44
N ASP A 188 2.78 -18.44 -13.81
CA ASP A 188 1.67 -17.71 -14.42
C ASP A 188 2.15 -16.39 -15.07
N TYR A 189 1.25 -15.73 -15.80
CA TYR A 189 1.52 -14.48 -16.53
C TYR A 189 0.60 -13.36 -16.05
N ILE A 190 1.08 -12.12 -16.16
CA ILE A 190 0.32 -10.90 -15.90
C ILE A 190 -0.12 -10.30 -17.23
N GLN A 191 -1.40 -9.98 -17.34
CA GLN A 191 -1.95 -9.29 -18.51
C GLN A 191 -1.81 -7.78 -18.34
N VAL A 192 -1.11 -7.13 -19.28
CA VAL A 192 -1.00 -5.67 -19.36
C VAL A 192 -1.68 -5.21 -20.64
N VAL A 193 -2.58 -4.24 -20.54
CA VAL A 193 -3.31 -3.68 -21.70
C VAL A 193 -2.78 -2.27 -21.98
N ALA A 194 -2.12 -2.10 -23.12
CA ALA A 194 -1.54 -0.83 -23.57
C ALA A 194 -1.71 -0.66 -25.10
N PRO A 195 -2.93 -0.32 -25.59
CA PRO A 195 -3.26 -0.31 -27.02
C PRO A 195 -2.39 0.63 -27.87
N ASP A 196 -2.02 1.78 -27.31
CA ASP A 196 -1.18 2.80 -27.96
C ASP A 196 0.23 2.86 -27.35
N GLY A 197 0.63 1.81 -26.62
CA GLY A 197 1.85 1.80 -25.84
C GLY A 197 2.75 0.61 -26.13
N THR A 198 3.92 0.61 -25.49
CA THR A 198 4.80 -0.55 -25.45
C THR A 198 5.09 -0.93 -24.01
N VAL A 199 5.25 -2.23 -23.76
CA VAL A 199 5.58 -2.76 -22.44
C VAL A 199 6.98 -3.35 -22.48
N THR A 200 7.83 -2.93 -21.55
CA THR A 200 9.19 -3.47 -21.39
C THR A 200 9.37 -3.98 -19.97
N VAL A 201 10.03 -5.12 -19.81
CA VAL A 201 10.38 -5.67 -18.48
C VAL A 201 11.71 -5.05 -18.04
N GLU A 202 11.75 -4.51 -16.82
CA GLU A 202 12.98 -3.92 -16.31
C GLU A 202 14.04 -5.00 -16.08
N GLY A 203 15.25 -4.80 -16.64
CA GLY A 203 16.36 -5.76 -16.52
C GLY A 203 16.42 -6.84 -17.61
N GLU A 204 15.44 -6.89 -18.53
CA GLU A 204 15.49 -7.76 -19.71
C GLU A 204 15.31 -6.97 -21.01
N GLU A 205 16.22 -7.17 -21.98
CA GLU A 205 16.05 -6.67 -23.35
C GLU A 205 15.12 -7.58 -24.17
N ARG A 206 14.02 -8.04 -23.58
CA ARG A 206 13.03 -8.89 -24.27
C ARG A 206 11.81 -8.06 -24.62
N ASN A 207 11.49 -8.04 -25.91
CA ASN A 207 10.17 -7.65 -26.37
C ASN A 207 9.17 -8.75 -25.99
N LEU A 208 8.13 -8.36 -25.28
CA LEU A 208 7.01 -9.24 -24.93
C LEU A 208 6.21 -9.56 -26.20
N LEU A 209 5.50 -10.69 -26.19
CA LEU A 209 4.54 -11.00 -27.25
C LEU A 209 3.37 -10.04 -27.13
N ASP A 210 3.08 -9.35 -28.24
CA ASP A 210 2.00 -8.38 -28.40
C ASP A 210 0.91 -9.02 -29.26
N ASP A 211 -0.32 -9.03 -28.74
CA ASP A 211 -1.54 -9.33 -29.50
C ASP A 211 -2.53 -8.17 -29.34
N ASP A 212 -2.55 -7.27 -30.33
CA ASP A 212 -3.45 -6.11 -30.41
C ASP A 212 -3.39 -5.17 -29.17
N GLY A 213 -2.19 -4.97 -28.62
CA GLY A 213 -1.98 -4.11 -27.46
C GLY A 213 -2.21 -4.79 -26.12
N GLU A 214 -2.41 -6.11 -26.11
CA GLU A 214 -2.39 -6.95 -24.92
C GLU A 214 -1.04 -7.68 -24.81
N PHE A 215 -0.43 -7.60 -23.63
CA PHE A 215 0.89 -8.14 -23.35
C PHE A 215 0.80 -9.16 -22.21
N GLU A 216 1.30 -10.37 -22.46
CA GLU A 216 1.50 -11.39 -21.43
C GLU A 216 2.91 -11.27 -20.84
N VAL A 217 2.99 -10.85 -19.58
CA VAL A 217 4.27 -10.61 -18.89
C VAL A 217 4.55 -11.74 -17.90
N PRO A 218 5.63 -12.52 -18.09
CA PRO A 218 6.12 -13.39 -17.05
C PRO A 218 6.80 -12.54 -15.96
N PRO A 219 6.29 -12.50 -14.72
CA PRO A 219 6.92 -11.71 -13.68
C PRO A 219 8.23 -12.36 -13.20
N PRO A 220 9.17 -11.58 -12.64
CA PRO A 220 10.31 -12.14 -11.92
C PRO A 220 9.87 -12.86 -10.64
N GLU A 221 10.71 -13.76 -10.13
CA GLU A 221 10.54 -14.29 -8.77
C GLU A 221 10.71 -13.16 -7.75
N GLY A 222 9.68 -12.94 -6.93
CA GLY A 222 9.59 -11.80 -6.03
C GLY A 222 9.01 -10.55 -6.70
N LEU A 223 9.34 -9.38 -6.15
CA LEU A 223 8.90 -8.09 -6.69
C LEU A 223 9.84 -7.61 -7.79
N GLY A 224 9.28 -7.05 -8.84
CA GLY A 224 9.97 -6.36 -9.92
C GLY A 224 9.06 -5.33 -10.58
N HIS A 225 9.43 -4.86 -11.76
CA HIS A 225 8.63 -3.85 -12.46
C HIS A 225 8.58 -4.08 -13.97
N VAL A 226 7.47 -3.65 -14.55
CA VAL A 226 7.36 -3.35 -15.97
C VAL A 226 7.32 -1.84 -16.18
N VAL A 227 7.74 -1.40 -17.35
CA VAL A 227 7.59 -0.03 -17.80
C VAL A 227 6.62 -0.02 -18.97
N VAL A 228 5.52 0.72 -18.79
CA VAL A 228 4.52 0.98 -19.82
C VAL A 228 4.82 2.34 -20.43
N TRP A 229 5.14 2.35 -21.71
CA TRP A 229 5.42 3.57 -22.47
C TRP A 229 4.18 3.98 -23.24
N ASN A 230 3.76 5.23 -23.10
CA ASN A 230 2.69 5.80 -23.90
C ASN A 230 3.03 7.26 -24.28
N ALA A 231 2.09 7.96 -24.94
CA ALA A 231 2.28 9.35 -25.35
C ALA A 231 2.56 10.32 -24.18
N SER A 232 2.21 9.96 -22.95
CA SER A 232 2.47 10.75 -21.74
C SER A 232 3.84 10.46 -21.12
N GLY A 233 4.53 9.40 -21.56
CA GLY A 233 5.85 8.99 -21.10
C GLY A 233 5.87 7.57 -20.53
N ALA A 234 6.92 7.26 -19.78
CA ALA A 234 7.11 5.98 -19.10
C ALA A 234 6.35 5.94 -17.78
N THR A 235 5.58 4.88 -17.55
CA THR A 235 5.00 4.55 -16.24
C THR A 235 5.54 3.23 -15.72
N ARG A 236 6.16 3.22 -14.54
CA ARG A 236 6.72 2.03 -13.90
C ARG A 236 5.67 1.36 -12.99
N VAL A 237 5.31 0.13 -13.30
CA VAL A 237 4.29 -0.65 -12.57
C VAL A 237 4.97 -1.82 -11.85
N GLU A 238 4.79 -1.91 -10.54
CA GLU A 238 5.28 -3.04 -9.74
C GLU A 238 4.48 -4.30 -10.10
N ILE A 239 5.20 -5.40 -10.30
CA ILE A 239 4.65 -6.73 -10.58
C ILE A 239 5.44 -7.79 -9.81
N GLY A 240 4.93 -9.02 -9.71
CA GLY A 240 5.72 -10.08 -9.08
C GLY A 240 5.20 -11.50 -9.23
N GLY A 241 6.13 -12.43 -9.13
CA GLY A 241 5.88 -13.87 -9.08
C GLY A 241 6.07 -14.37 -7.65
N TYR A 242 5.13 -15.15 -7.11
CA TYR A 242 5.22 -15.66 -5.74
C TYR A 242 5.09 -17.18 -5.63
N ARG A 243 5.76 -17.75 -4.62
CA ARG A 243 5.45 -19.08 -4.10
C ARG A 243 4.19 -19.03 -3.26
N ARG A 244 3.34 -20.04 -3.38
CA ARG A 244 2.12 -20.15 -2.56
C ARG A 244 2.48 -20.39 -1.10
N ILE A 245 1.55 -20.10 -0.20
CA ILE A 245 1.79 -20.22 1.25
C ILE A 245 2.17 -21.66 1.64
N GLU A 246 1.62 -22.68 0.97
CA GLU A 246 1.99 -24.09 1.17
C GLU A 246 3.50 -24.33 0.93
N GLU A 247 4.03 -23.78 -0.16
CA GLU A 247 5.42 -23.95 -0.56
C GLU A 247 6.35 -23.19 0.39
N LEU A 248 5.94 -22.00 0.85
CA LEU A 248 6.68 -21.23 1.85
C LEU A 248 6.71 -21.95 3.20
N ARG A 249 5.59 -22.54 3.62
CA ARG A 249 5.49 -23.35 4.85
C ARG A 249 6.39 -24.58 4.78
N GLU A 250 6.38 -25.31 3.65
CA GLU A 250 7.26 -26.46 3.46
C GLU A 250 8.73 -26.06 3.55
N ALA A 251 9.11 -24.99 2.84
CA ALA A 251 10.48 -24.49 2.85
C ALA A 251 10.92 -24.10 4.28
N LEU A 252 10.06 -23.44 5.06
CA LEU A 252 10.35 -23.06 6.43
C LEU A 252 10.39 -24.28 7.37
N ALA A 253 9.46 -25.23 7.22
CA ALA A 253 9.42 -26.46 8.02
C ALA A 253 10.64 -27.35 7.78
N ALA A 254 11.22 -27.32 6.58
CA ALA A 254 12.47 -28.01 6.26
C ALA A 254 13.70 -27.41 6.97
N THR A 255 13.60 -26.20 7.53
CA THR A 255 14.66 -25.61 8.35
C THR A 255 14.68 -26.18 9.77
N SER A 256 15.85 -26.29 10.39
CA SER A 256 16.00 -26.72 11.80
C SER A 256 15.64 -25.61 12.80
N GLY A 257 14.46 -25.00 12.68
CA GLY A 257 14.01 -23.92 13.56
C GLY A 257 13.88 -24.33 15.03
N SER A 258 13.85 -23.33 15.91
CA SER A 258 13.71 -23.52 17.37
C SER A 258 12.79 -22.49 18.03
N SER A 259 12.04 -21.71 17.26
CA SER A 259 11.04 -20.78 17.80
C SER A 259 9.66 -21.42 17.82
N ASP A 260 8.82 -20.94 18.73
CA ASP A 260 7.38 -21.19 18.78
C ASP A 260 6.65 -20.88 17.45
N VAL A 261 7.03 -19.79 16.78
CA VAL A 261 6.51 -19.42 15.45
C VAL A 261 6.85 -20.47 14.40
N TRP A 262 8.09 -20.98 14.42
CA TRP A 262 8.48 -22.08 13.53
C TRP A 262 7.68 -23.34 13.85
N ALA A 263 7.49 -23.67 15.13
CA ALA A 263 6.70 -24.83 15.54
C ALA A 263 5.26 -24.72 15.05
N TYR A 264 4.65 -23.53 15.11
CA TYR A 264 3.34 -23.27 14.53
C TYR A 264 3.29 -23.58 13.03
N VAL A 265 4.22 -23.01 12.26
CA VAL A 265 4.27 -23.23 10.79
C VAL A 265 4.53 -24.69 10.44
N ALA A 266 5.46 -25.35 11.12
CA ALA A 266 5.76 -26.76 10.91
C ALA A 266 4.56 -27.65 11.22
N THR A 267 3.84 -27.36 12.31
CA THR A 267 2.61 -28.09 12.67
C THR A 267 1.52 -27.88 11.63
N ARG A 268 1.33 -26.65 11.14
CA ARG A 268 0.37 -26.36 10.08
C ARG A 268 0.74 -27.06 8.77
N HIS A 269 2.02 -27.14 8.41
CA HIS A 269 2.49 -27.91 7.26
C HIS A 269 2.19 -29.41 7.41
N LEU A 270 2.39 -29.98 8.61
CA LEU A 270 2.07 -31.38 8.90
C LEU A 270 0.58 -31.70 8.85
N LEU A 271 -0.30 -30.75 9.21
CA LEU A 271 -1.75 -30.93 9.13
C LEU A 271 -2.27 -31.01 7.69
N ASP A 272 -1.71 -30.21 6.80
CA ASP A 272 -2.15 -30.14 5.39
C ASP A 272 -1.37 -31.10 4.48
N GLY A 273 -0.34 -31.76 5.01
CA GLY A 273 0.63 -32.55 4.27
C GLY A 273 0.84 -33.96 4.84
N PRO A 274 1.83 -34.70 4.32
CA PRO A 274 2.18 -36.02 4.85
C PRO A 274 2.84 -35.89 6.23
N LEU A 275 2.44 -36.76 7.15
CA LEU A 275 3.05 -36.84 8.48
C LEU A 275 4.52 -37.26 8.37
N ARG A 276 5.43 -36.44 8.92
CA ARG A 276 6.87 -36.72 9.02
C ARG A 276 7.24 -36.79 10.50
N GLU A 277 7.49 -38.00 11.02
CA GLU A 277 7.75 -38.24 12.46
C GLU A 277 8.92 -37.38 12.99
N GLU A 278 10.02 -37.29 12.25
CA GLU A 278 11.18 -36.47 12.65
C GLU A 278 10.84 -34.98 12.82
N LEU A 279 9.93 -34.46 11.99
CA LEU A 279 9.47 -33.08 12.09
C LEU A 279 8.51 -32.91 13.27
N LEU A 280 7.64 -33.88 13.52
CA LEU A 280 6.72 -33.87 14.67
C LEU A 280 7.48 -33.97 16.00
N ASP A 281 8.51 -34.82 16.09
CA ASP A 281 9.39 -34.93 17.27
C ASP A 281 10.11 -33.61 17.54
N ARG A 282 10.52 -32.91 16.47
CA ARG A 282 11.13 -31.59 16.60
C ARG A 282 10.13 -30.54 17.09
N VAL A 283 8.90 -30.56 16.58
CA VAL A 283 7.80 -29.71 17.07
C VAL A 283 7.55 -29.97 18.55
N ASP A 284 7.42 -31.24 18.97
CA ASP A 284 7.23 -31.62 20.38
C ASP A 284 8.35 -31.07 21.26
N TRP A 285 9.61 -31.22 20.83
CA TRP A 285 10.76 -30.67 21.55
C TRP A 285 10.66 -29.14 21.70
N VAL A 286 10.34 -28.39 20.63
CA VAL A 286 10.20 -26.92 20.70
C VAL A 286 9.07 -26.53 21.64
N LEU A 287 7.90 -27.17 21.53
CA LEU A 287 6.76 -26.89 22.41
C LEU A 287 7.10 -27.16 23.88
N GLY A 288 7.86 -28.22 24.16
CA GLY A 288 8.38 -28.52 25.49
C GLY A 288 9.24 -27.40 26.08
N THR A 289 10.02 -26.68 25.26
CA THR A 289 10.83 -25.52 25.74
C THR A 289 9.99 -24.30 26.12
N HIS A 290 8.75 -24.21 25.62
CA HIS A 290 7.82 -23.11 25.90
C HIS A 290 6.75 -23.47 26.95
N ALA A 291 6.79 -24.69 27.52
CA ALA A 291 5.77 -25.15 28.45
C ALA A 291 5.69 -24.35 29.78
N GLU A 292 6.82 -23.79 30.23
CA GLU A 292 6.88 -22.97 31.46
C GLU A 292 6.69 -21.47 31.20
N SER A 293 6.69 -21.03 29.95
CA SER A 293 6.54 -19.63 29.55
C SER A 293 5.83 -19.57 28.20
N PRO A 294 4.52 -19.86 28.18
CA PRO A 294 3.76 -19.98 26.95
C PRO A 294 3.65 -18.64 26.21
N THR A 295 3.60 -18.72 24.89
CA THR A 295 3.27 -17.61 23.99
C THR A 295 2.01 -17.94 23.22
N ALA A 296 1.37 -16.94 22.59
CA ALA A 296 0.20 -17.19 21.74
C ALA A 296 0.52 -18.17 20.60
N TRP A 297 1.73 -18.09 20.02
CA TRP A 297 2.19 -19.02 18.99
C TRP A 297 2.42 -20.43 19.52
N SER A 298 3.08 -20.59 20.67
CA SER A 298 3.34 -21.92 21.24
C SER A 298 2.04 -22.61 21.64
N VAL A 299 1.08 -21.87 22.20
CA VAL A 299 -0.24 -22.37 22.59
C VAL A 299 -1.07 -22.75 21.36
N SER A 300 -1.08 -21.91 20.32
CA SER A 300 -1.76 -22.22 19.06
C SER A 300 -1.14 -23.41 18.33
N ALA A 301 0.19 -23.50 18.31
CA ALA A 301 0.92 -24.63 17.75
C ALA A 301 0.61 -25.92 18.51
N ALA A 302 0.59 -25.88 19.84
CA ALA A 302 0.22 -27.02 20.66
C ALA A 302 -1.22 -27.48 20.39
N GLN A 303 -2.19 -26.56 20.28
CA GLN A 303 -3.57 -26.88 19.91
C GLN A 303 -3.65 -27.61 18.56
N LEU A 304 -2.89 -27.16 17.56
CA LEU A 304 -2.81 -27.83 16.26
C LEU A 304 -2.11 -29.20 16.38
N ALA A 305 -1.07 -29.33 17.19
CA ALA A 305 -0.30 -30.55 17.32
C ALA A 305 -1.07 -31.67 18.04
N VAL A 306 -2.06 -31.33 18.87
CA VAL A 306 -3.00 -32.30 19.44
C VAL A 306 -3.77 -33.05 18.34
N MET A 307 -4.11 -32.37 17.25
CA MET A 307 -4.76 -33.00 16.09
C MET A 307 -3.83 -34.00 15.37
N LEU A 308 -2.52 -33.86 15.54
CA LEU A 308 -1.49 -34.78 15.03
C LEU A 308 -1.11 -35.88 16.04
N GLY A 309 -1.76 -35.93 17.20
CA GLY A 309 -1.57 -36.96 18.22
C GLY A 309 -0.57 -36.63 19.33
N LEU A 310 -0.04 -35.40 19.40
CA LEU A 310 0.75 -34.96 20.56
C LEU A 310 -0.14 -34.74 21.80
N PRO A 311 0.40 -34.91 23.02
CA PRO A 311 -0.36 -34.72 24.25
C PRO A 311 -0.76 -33.23 24.46
N ALA A 312 -1.90 -33.03 25.11
CA ALA A 312 -2.57 -31.72 25.25
C ALA A 312 -2.59 -31.14 26.69
N PRO A 313 -1.48 -31.06 27.46
CA PRO A 313 -1.61 -30.65 28.85
C PRO A 313 -1.87 -29.13 28.99
N ARG A 314 -3.06 -28.78 29.51
CA ARG A 314 -3.40 -27.47 30.10
C ARG A 314 -3.39 -26.27 29.13
N LEU A 315 -3.90 -26.46 27.91
CA LEU A 315 -4.00 -25.37 26.91
C LEU A 315 -4.84 -24.18 27.40
N ASP A 316 -5.93 -24.41 28.13
CA ASP A 316 -6.76 -23.33 28.68
C ASP A 316 -6.01 -22.48 29.71
N GLU A 317 -5.20 -23.10 30.57
CA GLU A 317 -4.38 -22.39 31.57
C GLU A 317 -3.28 -21.57 30.87
N ALA A 318 -2.62 -22.15 29.87
CA ALA A 318 -1.58 -21.47 29.10
C ALA A 318 -2.15 -20.30 28.27
N ALA A 319 -3.33 -20.47 27.66
CA ALA A 319 -4.03 -19.40 26.95
C ALA A 319 -4.42 -18.26 27.91
N ALA A 320 -4.93 -18.59 29.10
CA ALA A 320 -5.27 -17.58 30.12
C ALA A 320 -4.02 -16.81 30.60
N GLU A 321 -2.88 -17.48 30.75
CA GLU A 321 -1.60 -16.84 31.10
C GLU A 321 -1.14 -15.86 30.02
N VAL A 322 -1.20 -16.27 28.75
CA VAL A 322 -0.87 -15.40 27.61
C VAL A 322 -1.80 -14.18 27.56
N LEU A 323 -3.11 -14.38 27.72
CA LEU A 323 -4.11 -13.31 27.71
C LEU A 323 -3.92 -12.32 28.88
N ALA A 324 -3.43 -12.78 30.04
CA ALA A 324 -3.09 -11.90 31.16
C ALA A 324 -1.99 -10.88 30.82
N GLY A 325 -1.19 -11.15 29.78
CA GLY A 325 -0.21 -10.20 29.23
C GLY A 325 -0.84 -9.02 28.47
N GLY A 326 -2.11 -9.08 28.11
CA GLY A 326 -2.89 -7.95 27.57
C GLY A 326 -2.50 -7.48 26.16
N ARG A 327 -1.79 -8.28 25.36
CA ARG A 327 -1.42 -7.92 23.99
C ARG A 327 -2.57 -8.21 23.03
N PRO A 328 -3.03 -7.23 22.21
CA PRO A 328 -4.13 -7.42 21.26
C PRO A 328 -3.89 -8.58 20.28
N ASP A 329 -2.67 -8.68 19.74
CA ASP A 329 -2.33 -9.69 18.73
C ASP A 329 -2.39 -11.12 19.28
N ASP A 330 -1.98 -11.33 20.53
CA ASP A 330 -2.11 -12.63 21.19
C ASP A 330 -3.57 -13.02 21.33
N ALA A 331 -4.42 -12.06 21.70
CA ALA A 331 -5.85 -12.28 21.86
C ALA A 331 -6.55 -12.56 20.51
N ILE A 332 -6.15 -11.89 19.42
CA ILE A 332 -6.62 -12.21 18.06
C ILE A 332 -6.22 -13.64 17.69
N LEU A 333 -4.94 -13.98 17.84
CA LEU A 333 -4.41 -15.28 17.45
C LEU A 333 -5.10 -16.41 18.22
N LEU A 334 -5.18 -16.31 19.55
CA LEU A 334 -5.83 -17.32 20.38
C LEU A 334 -7.34 -17.44 20.07
N ALA A 335 -8.02 -16.33 19.78
CA ALA A 335 -9.43 -16.35 19.38
C ALA A 335 -9.64 -17.08 18.05
N LEU A 336 -8.76 -16.87 17.06
CA LEU A 336 -8.80 -17.56 15.77
C LEU A 336 -8.59 -19.08 15.90
N HIS A 337 -7.94 -19.53 16.98
CA HIS A 337 -7.79 -20.94 17.32
C HIS A 337 -8.83 -21.49 18.31
N GLY A 338 -9.83 -20.68 18.69
CA GLY A 338 -10.88 -21.10 19.64
C GLY A 338 -10.39 -21.28 21.08
N LEU A 339 -9.27 -20.65 21.46
CA LEU A 339 -8.62 -20.76 22.77
C LEU A 339 -8.91 -19.55 23.68
N ALA A 340 -9.77 -18.63 23.24
CA ALA A 340 -10.21 -17.48 24.05
C ALA A 340 -11.53 -17.81 24.80
N PRO A 341 -11.65 -17.52 26.10
CA PRO A 341 -12.82 -17.91 26.89
C PRO A 341 -14.10 -17.17 26.47
N GLU A 342 -15.22 -17.90 26.43
CA GLU A 342 -16.57 -17.41 26.13
C GLU A 342 -17.07 -16.29 27.08
N VAL A 343 -16.40 -16.02 28.20
CA VAL A 343 -16.77 -14.98 29.19
C VAL A 343 -16.66 -13.55 28.66
N LEU A 344 -16.19 -13.39 27.43
CA LEU A 344 -16.27 -12.17 26.61
C LEU A 344 -17.52 -12.14 25.71
N ALA A 345 -18.60 -12.83 26.10
CA ALA A 345 -19.93 -12.91 25.45
C ALA A 345 -20.73 -11.58 25.44
N GLY A 346 -20.10 -10.53 24.96
CA GLY A 346 -20.68 -9.21 24.71
C GLY A 346 -19.67 -8.20 24.13
N GLY A 347 -18.36 -8.50 24.20
CA GLY A 347 -17.31 -7.68 23.61
C GLY A 347 -16.12 -8.56 23.27
N TRP A 348 -15.71 -8.54 22.01
CA TRP A 348 -14.52 -9.23 21.50
C TRP A 348 -13.30 -9.04 22.44
N PRO A 349 -12.43 -10.06 22.66
CA PRO A 349 -11.26 -9.94 23.55
C PRO A 349 -10.30 -8.81 23.18
N VAL A 350 -10.41 -8.32 21.95
CA VAL A 350 -9.49 -7.40 21.28
C VAL A 350 -10.19 -6.07 21.04
N GLY A 351 -10.79 -5.46 22.07
CA GLY A 351 -11.45 -4.16 21.92
C GLY A 351 -12.37 -4.08 20.69
N ASP A 352 -12.25 -2.99 19.94
CA ASP A 352 -13.00 -2.77 18.70
C ASP A 352 -12.29 -3.39 17.48
N LEU A 353 -12.67 -4.62 17.10
CA LEU A 353 -12.19 -5.32 15.89
C LEU A 353 -12.36 -4.48 14.62
N ILE A 354 -13.40 -3.63 14.57
CA ILE A 354 -13.62 -2.75 13.41
C ILE A 354 -12.47 -1.75 13.31
N THR A 355 -12.11 -1.09 14.42
CA THR A 355 -10.96 -0.17 14.47
C THR A 355 -9.66 -0.89 14.08
N ALA A 356 -9.39 -2.07 14.66
CA ALA A 356 -8.19 -2.84 14.34
C ALA A 356 -8.13 -3.27 12.86
N GLY A 357 -9.28 -3.64 12.29
CA GLY A 357 -9.42 -4.01 10.88
C GLY A 357 -9.24 -2.82 9.94
N VAL A 358 -9.84 -1.67 10.25
CA VAL A 358 -9.67 -0.43 9.47
C VAL A 358 -8.22 0.01 9.47
N ASP A 359 -7.55 -0.04 10.63
CA ASP A 359 -6.13 0.31 10.72
C ASP A 359 -5.24 -0.70 9.97
N ALA A 360 -5.58 -1.99 9.99
CA ALA A 360 -4.88 -3.00 9.20
C ALA A 360 -5.02 -2.73 7.69
N VAL A 361 -6.24 -2.45 7.21
CA VAL A 361 -6.48 -2.11 5.80
C VAL A 361 -5.71 -0.85 5.38
N ALA A 362 -5.63 0.17 6.24
CA ALA A 362 -4.85 1.38 5.97
C ALA A 362 -3.34 1.10 5.89
N ARG A 363 -2.79 0.24 6.76
CA ARG A 363 -1.39 -0.21 6.69
C ARG A 363 -1.09 -0.99 5.40
N LEU A 364 -2.08 -1.72 4.89
CA LEU A 364 -2.02 -2.41 3.59
C LEU A 364 -2.35 -1.48 2.40
N SER A 365 -2.39 -0.16 2.59
CA SER A 365 -2.67 0.81 1.53
C SER A 365 -4.01 0.57 0.79
N TYR A 366 -5.00 -0.06 1.42
CA TYR A 366 -6.21 -0.52 0.74
C TYR A 366 -5.91 -1.42 -0.47
N GLY A 367 -4.83 -2.22 -0.41
CA GLY A 367 -4.38 -3.11 -1.49
C GLY A 367 -3.84 -2.41 -2.73
N ARG A 368 -3.58 -1.10 -2.66
CA ARG A 368 -3.18 -0.24 -3.78
C ARG A 368 -1.66 -0.23 -3.93
N PRO A 369 -1.14 0.02 -5.15
CA PRO A 369 0.28 0.28 -5.33
C PRO A 369 0.66 1.54 -4.55
N HIS A 370 1.89 1.57 -4.06
CA HIS A 370 2.42 2.70 -3.30
C HIS A 370 3.94 2.79 -3.51
N THR A 371 4.50 3.99 -3.36
CA THR A 371 5.94 4.26 -3.53
C THR A 371 6.62 4.78 -2.27
N ASP A 372 5.90 4.85 -1.16
CA ASP A 372 6.39 5.33 0.14
C ASP A 372 7.14 4.28 0.97
N GLY A 373 7.32 3.07 0.43
CA GLY A 373 8.13 2.02 1.06
C GLY A 373 7.51 1.40 2.32
N ARG A 374 6.22 1.62 2.60
CA ARG A 374 5.59 1.01 3.79
C ARG A 374 5.64 -0.53 3.73
N PRO A 375 6.02 -1.21 4.81
CA PRO A 375 6.08 -2.66 4.83
C PRO A 375 4.69 -3.27 4.97
N GLU A 376 4.42 -4.33 4.23
CA GLU A 376 3.25 -5.18 4.44
C GLU A 376 3.59 -6.27 5.45
N ARG A 377 2.64 -6.61 6.33
CA ARG A 377 2.81 -7.62 7.37
C ARG A 377 1.71 -8.66 7.26
N GLY A 378 2.05 -9.93 7.48
CA GLY A 378 1.10 -11.04 7.47
C GLY A 378 0.00 -10.84 8.52
N ARG A 379 0.35 -10.23 9.66
CA ARG A 379 -0.60 -9.83 10.72
C ARG A 379 -1.71 -8.93 10.19
N ASP A 380 -1.36 -7.89 9.44
CA ASP A 380 -2.34 -6.92 8.93
C ASP A 380 -3.22 -7.57 7.85
N VAL A 381 -2.66 -8.45 7.02
CA VAL A 381 -3.43 -9.27 6.05
C VAL A 381 -4.43 -10.17 6.78
N ALA A 382 -4.00 -10.88 7.82
CA ALA A 382 -4.87 -11.78 8.59
C ALA A 382 -6.02 -11.01 9.28
N VAL A 383 -5.73 -9.85 9.85
CA VAL A 383 -6.73 -8.99 10.50
C VAL A 383 -7.69 -8.38 9.48
N ALA A 384 -7.22 -7.94 8.32
CA ALA A 384 -8.07 -7.44 7.24
C ALA A 384 -9.01 -8.54 6.70
N LYS A 385 -8.51 -9.76 6.52
CA LYS A 385 -9.35 -10.92 6.14
C LYS A 385 -10.41 -11.24 7.19
N LEU A 386 -10.05 -11.17 8.47
CA LEU A 386 -11.02 -11.35 9.56
C LEU A 386 -12.10 -10.25 9.54
N LEU A 387 -11.70 -8.98 9.32
CA LEU A 387 -12.66 -7.89 9.15
C LEU A 387 -13.60 -8.15 7.96
N ALA A 388 -13.07 -8.57 6.80
CA ALA A 388 -13.89 -8.92 5.65
C ALA A 388 -14.91 -10.02 5.97
N ALA A 389 -14.49 -11.07 6.69
CA ALA A 389 -15.39 -12.14 7.12
C ALA A 389 -16.51 -11.65 8.05
N VAL A 390 -16.20 -10.72 8.97
CA VAL A 390 -17.19 -10.11 9.88
C VAL A 390 -18.17 -9.20 9.14
N LEU A 391 -17.70 -8.47 8.13
CA LEU A 391 -18.55 -7.62 7.29
C LEU A 391 -19.42 -8.44 6.32
N GLY A 392 -18.99 -9.65 5.95
CA GLY A 392 -19.73 -10.59 5.10
C GLY A 392 -19.86 -10.10 3.66
N GLU A 393 -20.99 -10.38 3.01
CA GLU A 393 -21.26 -10.03 1.60
C GLU A 393 -21.67 -8.56 1.39
N ARG A 394 -21.49 -7.70 2.40
CA ARG A 394 -21.69 -6.26 2.22
C ARG A 394 -20.64 -5.70 1.28
N GLU A 395 -20.94 -4.57 0.64
CA GLU A 395 -20.02 -3.88 -0.28
C GLU A 395 -18.67 -3.61 0.40
N GLU A 396 -18.67 -3.13 1.65
CA GLU A 396 -17.43 -2.90 2.40
C GLU A 396 -16.65 -4.19 2.68
N GLY A 397 -17.35 -5.31 2.90
CA GLY A 397 -16.74 -6.62 3.08
C GLY A 397 -16.04 -7.12 1.80
N LEU A 398 -16.66 -6.90 0.65
CA LEU A 398 -16.07 -7.21 -0.66
C LEU A 398 -14.84 -6.33 -0.95
N HIS A 399 -14.91 -5.03 -0.62
CA HIS A 399 -13.78 -4.11 -0.73
C HIS A 399 -12.59 -4.57 0.12
N VAL A 400 -12.82 -4.83 1.42
CA VAL A 400 -11.76 -5.30 2.33
C VAL A 400 -11.17 -6.63 1.87
N ALA A 401 -12.00 -7.56 1.39
CA ALA A 401 -11.52 -8.84 0.85
C ALA A 401 -10.61 -8.65 -0.37
N ALA A 402 -10.96 -7.72 -1.27
CA ALA A 402 -10.15 -7.39 -2.44
C ALA A 402 -8.81 -6.74 -2.03
N TYR A 403 -8.85 -5.78 -1.08
CA TYR A 403 -7.66 -5.11 -0.56
C TYR A 403 -6.69 -6.12 0.09
N ALA A 404 -7.21 -6.98 0.97
CA ALA A 404 -6.41 -7.99 1.66
C ALA A 404 -5.82 -9.01 0.69
N ARG A 405 -6.55 -9.38 -0.37
CA ARG A 405 -6.05 -10.30 -1.41
C ARG A 405 -4.91 -9.70 -2.22
N SER A 406 -5.05 -8.44 -2.62
CA SER A 406 -3.98 -7.73 -3.36
C SER A 406 -2.71 -7.64 -2.51
N ALA A 407 -2.85 -7.21 -1.26
CA ALA A 407 -1.72 -7.06 -0.33
C ALA A 407 -1.10 -8.41 0.08
N GLU A 408 -1.91 -9.47 0.23
CA GLU A 408 -1.39 -10.83 0.45
C GLU A 408 -0.52 -11.29 -0.71
N ALA A 409 -0.97 -11.11 -1.94
CA ALA A 409 -0.22 -11.54 -3.12
C ALA A 409 1.12 -10.79 -3.24
N ARG A 410 1.11 -9.47 -2.94
CA ARG A 410 2.34 -8.66 -2.86
C ARG A 410 3.27 -9.12 -1.74
N LEU A 411 2.75 -9.39 -0.55
CA LEU A 411 3.52 -9.92 0.57
C LEU A 411 4.12 -11.30 0.24
N LEU A 412 3.39 -12.18 -0.43
CA LEU A 412 3.91 -13.48 -0.88
C LEU A 412 5.09 -13.31 -1.85
N CYS A 413 5.09 -12.30 -2.73
CA CYS A 413 6.25 -11.98 -3.56
C CYS A 413 7.48 -11.61 -2.69
N GLN A 414 7.29 -10.80 -1.65
CA GLN A 414 8.38 -10.46 -0.73
C GLN A 414 8.91 -11.70 0.00
N LEU A 415 8.00 -12.50 0.58
CA LEU A 415 8.35 -13.71 1.33
C LEU A 415 9.00 -14.80 0.47
N THR A 416 8.73 -14.81 -0.83
CA THR A 416 9.37 -15.72 -1.78
C THR A 416 10.89 -15.51 -1.85
N THR A 417 11.33 -14.25 -1.80
CA THR A 417 12.76 -13.90 -1.87
C THR A 417 13.40 -13.68 -0.50
N ARG A 418 12.60 -13.29 0.50
CA ARG A 418 13.03 -13.05 1.88
C ARG A 418 11.99 -13.64 2.85
N PRO A 419 12.05 -14.95 3.13
CA PRO A 419 11.10 -15.58 4.03
C PRO A 419 11.18 -14.98 5.45
N ASP A 420 10.04 -14.56 5.98
CA ASP A 420 9.87 -14.18 7.38
C ASP A 420 8.94 -15.20 8.09
N PRO A 421 9.42 -15.90 9.13
CA PRO A 421 8.61 -16.90 9.83
C PRO A 421 7.31 -16.36 10.44
N VAL A 422 7.31 -15.12 10.92
CA VAL A 422 6.16 -14.51 11.60
C VAL A 422 5.07 -14.17 10.59
N ASP A 423 5.44 -13.56 9.46
CA ASP A 423 4.48 -13.25 8.41
C ASP A 423 3.93 -14.52 7.75
N ILE A 424 4.77 -15.54 7.52
CA ILE A 424 4.31 -16.86 7.05
C ILE A 424 3.34 -17.48 8.06
N ALA A 425 3.64 -17.42 9.36
CA ALA A 425 2.75 -17.94 10.40
C ALA A 425 1.39 -17.23 10.39
N TRP A 426 1.36 -15.90 10.32
CA TRP A 426 0.13 -15.12 10.25
C TRP A 426 -0.71 -15.44 9.01
N LEU A 427 -0.09 -15.52 7.83
CA LEU A 427 -0.77 -15.92 6.61
C LEU A 427 -1.33 -17.35 6.71
N SER A 428 -0.69 -18.21 7.51
CA SER A 428 -1.12 -19.58 7.74
C SER A 428 -2.29 -19.75 8.71
N VAL A 429 -2.67 -18.70 9.47
CA VAL A 429 -3.81 -18.76 10.42
C VAL A 429 -5.14 -18.92 9.69
N ASN A 430 -5.30 -18.24 8.55
CA ASN A 430 -6.55 -18.22 7.76
C ASN A 430 -6.43 -18.98 6.42
N ALA A 431 -5.40 -19.81 6.25
CA ALA A 431 -5.15 -20.56 5.02
C ALA A 431 -5.90 -21.92 5.02
N GLY A 432 -7.21 -21.90 5.30
CA GLY A 432 -8.05 -23.11 5.42
C GLY A 432 -9.40 -22.93 4.77
#